data_AF-A0A1F8RRA2-F1
#
_entry.id   AF-A0A1F8RRA2-F1
#
_cell.length_a   1.000
_cell.length_b   1.000
_cell.length_c   1.000
_cell.angle_alpha   90.00
_cell.angle_beta   90.00
_cell.angle_gamma   90.00
#
_symmetry.space_group_name_H-M   'P 1'
#
loop_
_entity.id
_entity.type
_entity.pdbx_description
1 polymer ?
#
loop_
_entity_poly.entity_id
_entity_poly.type
_entity_poly.pdbx_seq_one_letter_code
_entity_poly.pdbx_strand_id
1 'polypeptide(L)'
;MTIILDNYTLPEKGPVTVAVSFEIKVTAEEARHIVNRWLLNEVSYLLGADPPTLVVGEQVVWRVPAWIGFPSTGRVGVIGTVDVDVKTGELLNPLERKAAIERYLEEEVKPQLPKDRQPVSKLPPEYLARLDPPRVAGAR
;
A
#
# COMPACT_ATOMS: atom_id res chain seq x y z
N MET A 1 -6.50 11.69 15.83
CA MET A 1 -6.35 10.23 15.98
C MET A 1 -7.74 9.65 16.12
N THR A 2 -8.12 8.73 15.23
CA THR A 2 -9.46 8.12 15.19
C THR A 2 -9.31 6.61 15.48
N ILE A 3 -10.27 6.03 16.19
CA ILE A 3 -10.34 4.59 16.46
C ILE A 3 -11.61 4.06 15.83
N ILE A 4 -11.50 2.95 15.10
CA ILE A 4 -12.63 2.22 14.51
C ILE A 4 -12.77 0.90 15.26
N LEU A 5 -13.98 0.62 15.73
CA LEU A 5 -14.37 -0.68 16.25
C LEU A 5 -14.98 -1.46 15.09
N ASP A 6 -14.32 -2.53 14.66
CA ASP A 6 -14.72 -3.34 13.50
C ASP A 6 -15.36 -4.65 13.94
N ASN A 7 -16.40 -5.09 13.23
CA ASN A 7 -17.14 -6.34 13.48
C ASN A 7 -17.77 -6.51 14.88
N TYR A 8 -18.19 -5.44 15.55
CA TYR A 8 -18.94 -5.54 16.81
C TYR A 8 -20.44 -5.69 16.56
N THR A 9 -21.06 -6.72 17.16
CA THR A 9 -22.52 -6.88 17.14
C THR A 9 -23.16 -5.95 18.16
N LEU A 10 -23.98 -5.03 17.67
CA LEU A 10 -24.71 -4.07 18.51
C LEU A 10 -26.19 -4.46 18.59
N PRO A 11 -26.81 -4.37 19.77
CA PRO A 11 -28.27 -4.49 19.87
C PRO A 11 -28.95 -3.30 19.19
N GLU A 12 -30.16 -3.51 18.65
CA GLU A 12 -30.93 -2.45 17.98
C GLU A 12 -31.28 -1.28 18.91
N LYS A 13 -31.54 -1.57 20.20
CA LYS A 13 -31.85 -0.58 21.23
C LYS A 13 -31.35 -1.07 22.60
N GLY A 14 -30.98 -0.13 23.46
CA GLY A 14 -30.55 -0.39 24.83
C GLY A 14 -29.11 0.05 25.11
N PRO A 15 -28.65 -0.10 26.36
CA PRO A 15 -27.28 0.27 26.74
C PRO A 15 -26.27 -0.71 26.13
N VAL A 16 -25.18 -0.17 25.59
CA VAL A 16 -24.04 -0.94 25.08
C VAL A 16 -22.80 -0.51 25.83
N THR A 17 -22.08 -1.49 26.39
CA THR A 17 -20.77 -1.29 27.00
C THR A 17 -19.72 -1.95 26.13
N VAL A 18 -18.77 -1.16 25.62
CA VAL A 18 -17.61 -1.68 24.89
C VAL A 18 -16.36 -1.40 25.73
N ALA A 19 -15.65 -2.46 26.11
CA ALA A 19 -14.38 -2.38 26.83
C ALA A 19 -13.33 -3.23 26.09
N VAL A 20 -12.24 -2.59 25.66
CA VAL A 20 -11.16 -3.24 24.90
C VAL A 20 -9.83 -2.77 25.48
N SER A 21 -8.90 -3.69 25.68
CA SER A 21 -7.56 -3.43 26.21
C SER A 21 -6.52 -4.06 25.30
N PHE A 22 -5.54 -3.27 24.88
CA PHE A 22 -4.42 -3.72 24.06
C PHE A 22 -3.20 -2.82 24.30
N GLU A 23 -2.05 -3.33 23.91
CA GLU A 23 -0.78 -2.62 23.98
C GLU A 23 -0.37 -2.20 22.57
N ILE A 24 -0.01 -0.92 22.40
CA ILE A 24 0.57 -0.39 21.17
C ILE A 24 2.09 -0.38 21.35
N LYS A 25 2.80 -1.21 20.57
CA LYS A 25 4.28 -1.22 20.53
C LYS A 25 4.84 -0.50 19.32
N VAL A 26 4.05 -0.42 18.25
CA VAL A 26 4.36 0.30 17.03
C VAL A 26 3.47 1.53 16.97
N THR A 27 4.07 2.70 16.84
CA THR A 27 3.35 3.97 16.73
C THR A 27 2.69 4.13 15.36
N ALA A 28 1.73 5.04 15.27
CA ALA A 28 1.09 5.40 14.00
C ALA A 28 2.11 5.85 12.94
N GLU A 29 3.12 6.64 13.32
CA GLU A 29 4.14 7.10 12.37
C GLU A 29 5.07 5.98 11.93
N GLU A 30 5.46 5.08 12.82
CA GLU A 30 6.23 3.88 12.45
C GLU A 30 5.46 3.01 11.47
N ALA A 31 4.17 2.75 11.73
CA ALA A 31 3.31 1.99 10.81
C ALA A 31 3.20 2.66 9.44
N ARG A 32 3.03 4.00 9.40
CA ARG A 32 3.04 4.77 8.15
C ARG A 32 4.36 4.60 7.41
N HIS A 33 5.50 4.69 8.09
CA HIS A 33 6.82 4.52 7.49
C HIS A 33 7.07 3.10 6.97
N ILE A 34 6.59 2.08 7.69
CA ILE A 34 6.66 0.67 7.26
C ILE A 34 5.90 0.49 5.95
N VAL A 35 4.64 0.94 5.90
CA VAL A 35 3.81 0.84 4.69
C VAL A 35 4.39 1.66 3.54
N ASN A 36 4.84 2.90 3.81
CA ASN A 36 5.43 3.75 2.78
C ASN A 36 6.66 3.11 2.12
N ARG A 37 7.52 2.48 2.93
CA ARG A 37 8.70 1.77 2.43
C ARG A 37 8.32 0.54 1.63
N TRP A 38 7.34 -0.22 2.09
CA TRP A 38 6.83 -1.39 1.38
C TRP A 38 6.20 -1.01 0.03
N LEU A 39 5.34 0.01 -0.01
CA LEU A 39 4.75 0.52 -1.26
C LEU A 39 5.84 0.90 -2.28
N LEU A 40 6.84 1.66 -1.83
CA LEU A 40 7.96 2.11 -2.67
C LEU A 40 8.77 0.93 -3.25
N ASN A 41 9.09 -0.06 -2.42
CA ASN A 41 9.98 -1.15 -2.80
C ASN A 41 9.26 -2.25 -3.60
N GLU A 42 8.03 -2.57 -3.21
CA GLU A 42 7.35 -3.77 -3.68
C GLU A 42 6.26 -3.49 -4.69
N VAL A 43 5.72 -2.26 -4.75
CA VAL A 43 4.55 -1.95 -5.58
C VAL A 43 4.88 -0.90 -6.64
N SER A 44 5.16 0.34 -6.23
CA SER A 44 5.52 1.43 -7.14
C SER A 44 6.03 2.65 -6.38
N TYR A 45 6.99 3.34 -6.97
CA TYR A 45 7.51 4.61 -6.47
C TYR A 45 6.52 5.79 -6.59
N LEU A 46 5.41 5.59 -7.32
CA LEU A 46 4.34 6.58 -7.45
C LEU A 46 3.34 6.52 -6.29
N LEU A 47 3.50 5.55 -5.38
CA LEU A 47 2.62 5.36 -4.25
C LEU A 47 3.21 5.96 -2.97
N GLY A 48 2.33 6.33 -2.06
CA GLY A 48 2.71 6.74 -0.72
C GLY A 48 1.67 6.36 0.32
N ALA A 49 2.02 6.55 1.59
CA ALA A 49 1.17 6.23 2.73
C ALA A 49 0.63 7.50 3.41
N ASP A 50 -0.65 7.47 3.78
CA ASP A 50 -1.30 8.47 4.63
C ASP A 50 -1.17 8.15 6.12
N PRO A 51 -1.53 9.12 7.00
CA PRO A 51 -1.68 8.84 8.43
C PRO A 51 -2.66 7.67 8.67
N PRO A 52 -2.30 6.72 9.54
CA PRO A 52 -3.11 5.54 9.77
C PRO A 52 -4.28 5.80 10.72
N THR A 53 -5.25 4.91 10.67
CA THR A 53 -6.35 4.82 11.64
C THR A 53 -6.21 3.56 12.47
N LEU A 54 -6.43 3.65 13.78
CA LEU A 54 -6.40 2.47 14.64
C LEU A 54 -7.70 1.69 14.46
N VAL A 55 -7.60 0.43 14.04
CA VAL A 55 -8.75 -0.46 13.88
C VAL A 55 -8.65 -1.56 14.92
N VAL A 56 -9.71 -1.71 15.70
CA VAL A 56 -9.85 -2.71 16.76
C VAL A 56 -10.93 -3.68 16.29
N GLY A 57 -10.51 -4.86 15.83
CA GLY A 57 -11.39 -5.98 15.47
C GLY A 57 -10.87 -7.28 16.07
N GLU A 58 -10.85 -8.37 15.29
CA GLU A 58 -10.20 -9.63 15.68
C GLU A 58 -8.69 -9.43 15.98
N GLN A 59 -8.06 -8.53 15.23
CA GLN A 59 -6.69 -8.07 15.45
C GLN A 59 -6.70 -6.54 15.55
N VAL A 60 -5.84 -6.00 16.41
CA VAL A 60 -5.67 -4.56 16.54
C VAL A 60 -4.58 -4.12 15.58
N VAL A 61 -4.92 -3.23 14.65
CA VAL A 61 -4.04 -2.86 13.53
C VAL A 61 -4.03 -1.36 13.28
N TRP A 62 -2.92 -0.87 12.75
CA TRP A 62 -2.86 0.39 12.04
C TRP A 62 -3.30 0.17 10.60
N ARG A 63 -4.49 0.66 10.24
CA ARG A 63 -4.95 0.69 8.86
C ARG A 63 -4.40 1.93 8.17
N VAL A 64 -3.48 1.72 7.24
CA VAL A 64 -2.74 2.78 6.55
C VAL A 64 -3.28 2.95 5.13
N PRO A 65 -3.85 4.11 4.76
CA PRO A 65 -4.28 4.34 3.39
C PRO A 65 -3.09 4.49 2.44
N ALA A 66 -3.13 3.77 1.31
CA ALA A 66 -2.18 3.91 0.22
C ALA A 66 -2.76 4.87 -0.82
N TRP A 67 -2.01 5.91 -1.19
CA TRP A 67 -2.41 6.86 -2.21
C TRP A 67 -1.46 6.81 -3.41
N ILE A 68 -1.95 7.23 -4.58
CA ILE A 68 -1.14 7.41 -5.79
C ILE A 68 -1.01 8.87 -6.17
N GLY A 69 0.17 9.25 -6.67
CA GLY A 69 0.41 10.53 -7.30
C GLY A 69 1.30 10.42 -8.52
N PHE A 70 1.12 11.36 -9.45
CA PHE A 70 1.92 11.47 -10.66
C PHE A 70 2.71 12.77 -10.66
N PRO A 71 3.95 12.82 -11.21
CA PRO A 71 4.76 14.04 -11.21
C PRO A 71 4.08 15.29 -11.80
N SER A 72 3.18 15.11 -12.75
CA SER A 72 2.50 16.20 -13.46
C SER A 72 1.17 16.65 -12.84
N THR A 73 0.49 15.75 -12.11
CA THR A 73 -0.84 16.02 -11.53
C THR A 73 -0.78 16.12 -10.00
N GLY A 74 0.35 15.71 -9.40
CA GLY A 74 0.45 15.51 -7.96
C GLY A 74 -0.40 14.32 -7.52
N ARG A 75 -0.94 14.42 -6.30
CA ARG A 75 -1.71 13.36 -5.67
C ARG A 75 -3.10 13.22 -6.31
N VAL A 76 -3.49 12.00 -6.65
CA VAL A 76 -4.76 11.68 -7.31
C VAL A 76 -5.79 11.20 -6.30
N GLY A 77 -5.42 10.27 -5.42
CA GLY A 77 -6.37 9.69 -4.48
C GLY A 77 -5.83 8.45 -3.76
N VAL A 78 -6.65 7.96 -2.82
CA VAL A 78 -6.41 6.70 -2.09
C VAL A 78 -6.88 5.54 -2.96
N ILE A 79 -6.05 4.50 -3.07
CA ILE A 79 -6.26 3.35 -3.95
C ILE A 79 -6.38 2.02 -3.19
N GLY A 80 -6.27 2.07 -1.86
CA GLY A 80 -6.36 0.90 -1.01
C GLY A 80 -5.87 1.19 0.40
N THR A 81 -5.85 0.16 1.22
CA THR A 81 -5.32 0.22 2.57
C THR A 81 -4.43 -0.98 2.85
N VAL A 82 -3.44 -0.77 3.72
CA VAL A 82 -2.52 -1.80 4.19
C VAL A 82 -2.56 -1.79 5.71
N ASP A 83 -2.77 -2.96 6.30
CA ASP A 83 -2.91 -3.10 7.74
C ASP A 83 -1.56 -3.55 8.35
N VAL A 84 -1.15 -2.91 9.45
CA VAL A 84 0.06 -3.22 10.20
C VAL A 84 -0.32 -3.63 11.61
N ASP A 85 0.20 -4.76 12.10
CA ASP A 85 -0.04 -5.17 13.48
C ASP A 85 0.58 -4.18 14.48
N VAL A 86 -0.20 -3.75 15.48
CA VAL A 86 0.26 -2.71 16.44
C VAL A 86 1.32 -3.19 17.43
N LYS A 87 1.53 -4.50 17.56
CA LYS A 87 2.49 -5.12 18.49
C LYS A 87 3.79 -5.53 17.80
N THR A 88 3.71 -6.11 16.59
CA THR A 88 4.86 -6.67 15.87
C THR A 88 5.37 -5.73 14.78
N GLY A 89 4.52 -4.87 14.22
CA GLY A 89 4.85 -4.07 13.05
C GLY A 89 4.83 -4.84 11.73
N GLU A 90 4.35 -6.09 11.75
CA GLU A 90 4.22 -6.90 10.55
C GLU A 90 3.05 -6.41 9.68
N LEU A 91 3.27 -6.43 8.36
CA LEU A 91 2.23 -6.15 7.37
C LEU A 91 1.31 -7.36 7.28
N LEU A 92 0.01 -7.14 7.36
CA LEU A 92 -0.97 -8.20 7.18
C LEU A 92 -1.27 -8.42 5.70
N ASN A 93 -1.15 -9.67 5.26
CA ASN A 93 -1.44 -10.13 3.90
C ASN A 93 -0.78 -9.29 2.78
N PRO A 94 0.54 -8.98 2.85
CA PRO A 94 1.18 -8.04 1.94
C PRO A 94 1.06 -8.45 0.46
N LEU A 95 1.17 -9.75 0.15
CA LEU A 95 1.03 -10.25 -1.23
C LEU A 95 -0.38 -10.00 -1.81
N GLU A 96 -1.42 -10.26 -1.01
CA GLU A 96 -2.80 -10.03 -1.41
C GLU A 96 -3.10 -8.52 -1.55
N ARG A 97 -2.60 -7.71 -0.60
CA ARG A 97 -2.74 -6.25 -0.65
C ARG A 97 -2.04 -5.67 -1.88
N LYS A 98 -0.85 -6.15 -2.22
CA LYS A 98 -0.14 -5.77 -3.45
C LYS A 98 -0.97 -6.09 -4.68
N ALA A 99 -1.42 -7.33 -4.82
CA ALA A 99 -2.22 -7.75 -5.97
C ALA A 99 -3.53 -6.93 -6.09
N ALA A 100 -4.19 -6.61 -4.98
CA ALA A 100 -5.37 -5.77 -4.97
C ALA A 100 -5.09 -4.33 -5.42
N ILE A 101 -4.00 -3.73 -4.94
CA ILE A 101 -3.55 -2.40 -5.34
C ILE A 101 -3.19 -2.38 -6.82
N GLU A 102 -2.38 -3.34 -7.28
CA GLU A 102 -1.98 -3.45 -8.68
C GLU A 102 -3.21 -3.57 -9.58
N ARG A 103 -4.15 -4.46 -9.26
CA ARG A 103 -5.41 -4.59 -10.00
C ARG A 103 -6.18 -3.26 -10.07
N TYR A 104 -6.32 -2.56 -8.95
CA TYR A 104 -6.98 -1.24 -8.95
C TYR A 104 -6.25 -0.24 -9.86
N LEU A 105 -4.92 -0.23 -9.84
CA LEU A 105 -4.13 0.60 -10.74
C LEU A 105 -4.39 0.27 -12.21
N GLU A 106 -4.53 -1.01 -12.55
CA GLU A 106 -4.78 -1.44 -13.92
C GLU A 106 -6.18 -1.14 -14.42
N GLU A 107 -7.19 -1.39 -13.60
CA GLU A 107 -8.59 -1.29 -13.97
C GLU A 107 -9.09 0.15 -13.92
N GLU A 108 -8.72 0.90 -12.88
CA GLU A 108 -9.29 2.21 -12.62
C GLU A 108 -8.35 3.35 -13.01
N VAL A 109 -7.05 3.20 -12.76
CA VAL A 109 -6.10 4.30 -12.95
C VAL A 109 -5.54 4.36 -14.37
N LYS A 110 -5.10 3.24 -14.95
CA LYS A 110 -4.52 3.20 -16.32
C LYS A 110 -5.46 3.79 -17.39
N PRO A 111 -6.78 3.53 -17.40
CA PRO A 111 -7.66 4.09 -18.43
C PRO A 111 -7.81 5.62 -18.35
N GLN A 112 -7.60 6.19 -17.16
CA GLN A 112 -7.67 7.63 -16.93
C GLN A 112 -6.35 8.34 -17.27
N LEU A 113 -5.28 7.58 -17.56
CA LEU A 113 -4.00 8.17 -17.95
C LEU A 113 -4.06 8.77 -19.36
N PRO A 114 -3.49 9.97 -19.56
CA PRO A 114 -3.23 10.51 -20.89
C PRO A 114 -2.49 9.51 -21.78
N LYS A 115 -2.82 9.46 -23.08
CA LYS A 115 -2.29 8.46 -24.02
C LYS A 115 -0.77 8.49 -24.15
N ASP A 116 -0.15 9.65 -23.97
CA ASP A 116 1.31 9.86 -23.96
C ASP A 116 2.02 9.23 -22.73
N ARG A 117 1.25 8.81 -21.72
CA ARG A 117 1.75 8.23 -20.46
C ARG A 117 1.45 6.75 -20.30
N GLN A 118 0.83 6.13 -21.29
CA GLN A 118 0.69 4.68 -21.29
C GLN A 118 2.09 4.06 -21.50
N PRO A 119 2.47 3.06 -20.69
CA PRO A 119 3.77 2.44 -20.84
C PRO A 119 3.92 1.91 -22.27
N VAL A 120 5.03 2.28 -22.92
CA VAL A 120 5.36 1.77 -24.25
C VAL A 120 5.56 0.27 -24.08
N SER A 121 4.55 -0.51 -24.49
CA SER A 121 4.42 -1.94 -24.22
C SER A 121 5.60 -2.78 -24.73
N LYS A 122 6.46 -2.23 -25.61
CA LYS A 122 7.67 -2.87 -26.09
C LYS A 122 8.80 -1.86 -26.12
N LEU A 123 9.87 -2.13 -25.37
CA LEU A 123 11.15 -1.49 -25.63
C LEU A 123 11.49 -1.73 -27.11
N PRO A 124 11.82 -0.67 -27.87
CA PRO A 124 12.21 -0.86 -29.25
C PRO A 124 13.45 -1.79 -29.36
N PRO A 125 13.54 -2.66 -30.38
CA PRO A 125 14.61 -3.66 -30.50
C PRO A 125 16.03 -3.07 -30.39
N GLU A 126 16.22 -1.83 -30.82
CA GLU A 126 17.50 -1.11 -30.73
C GLU A 126 17.97 -0.86 -29.29
N TYR A 127 17.06 -0.76 -28.32
CA TYR A 127 17.41 -0.66 -26.91
C TYR A 127 17.68 -2.03 -26.29
N LEU A 128 16.97 -3.07 -26.71
CA LEU A 128 17.22 -4.45 -26.28
C LEU A 128 18.61 -4.92 -26.71
N ALA A 129 19.05 -4.56 -27.93
CA ALA A 129 20.38 -4.88 -28.44
C ALA A 129 21.53 -4.20 -27.68
N ARG A 130 21.26 -3.11 -26.95
CA ARG A 130 22.26 -2.41 -26.11
C ARG A 130 22.34 -2.94 -24.68
N LEU A 131 21.38 -3.76 -24.26
CA LEU A 131 21.31 -4.33 -22.91
C LEU A 131 22.04 -5.67 -22.79
N ASP A 132 22.62 -6.22 -23.87
CA ASP A 132 23.56 -7.33 -23.79
C ASP A 132 24.81 -6.84 -23.03
N PRO A 133 25.10 -7.34 -21.81
CA PRO A 133 26.33 -6.98 -21.14
C PRO A 133 27.51 -7.52 -21.96
N PRO A 134 28.67 -6.83 -21.99
CA PRO A 134 29.87 -7.46 -22.52
C PRO A 134 30.09 -8.76 -21.74
N ARG A 135 30.05 -9.91 -22.44
CA ARG A 135 30.54 -11.18 -21.88
C ARG A 135 31.93 -10.87 -21.32
N VAL A 136 32.08 -10.96 -20.00
CA VAL A 136 33.39 -10.84 -19.36
C VAL A 136 34.18 -12.08 -19.77
N ALA A 137 34.83 -11.99 -20.93
CA ALA A 137 35.73 -13.00 -21.43
C ALA A 137 37.05 -12.83 -20.67
N GLY A 138 37.25 -13.67 -19.66
CA GLY A 138 38.55 -13.84 -19.01
C GLY A 138 38.56 -13.48 -17.53
N ALA A 139 38.12 -14.43 -16.69
CA ALA A 139 38.80 -14.67 -15.43
C ALA A 139 39.69 -15.90 -15.65
N ARG A 140 41.00 -15.67 -15.73
CA ARG A 140 42.03 -16.67 -15.45
C ARG A 140 42.50 -16.46 -14.02
#